data_AF-A0AAU6FE42-F1
#
_entry.id   AF-A0AAU6FE42-F1
#
_cell.length_a   1.000
_cell.length_b   1.000
_cell.length_c   1.000
_cell.angle_alpha   90.00
_cell.angle_beta   90.00
_cell.angle_gamma   90.00
#
_symmetry.space_group_name_H-M   'P 1'
#
loop_
_entity.id
_entity.type
_entity.pdbx_description
1 polymer ?
#
loop_
_entity_poly.entity_id
_entity_poly.type
_entity_poly.pdbx_seq_one_letter_code
_entity_poly.pdbx_strand_id
1 'polypeptide(L)'
;MTLNAAERLRTGEEFARNLALTGLAPHDVAADLAFTPVRLRQTLDVDSASDPVDVWQLRDCLQQAVLDAGGTPVPYSVLSDRSRLKARLWFRLRGAPRHAFVRP
;
A
#
# COMPACT_ATOMS: atom_id res chain seq x y z
N MET A 1 -3.66 -13.52 5.81
CA MET A 1 -2.27 -13.89 6.15
C MET A 1 -1.84 -13.00 7.30
N THR A 2 -1.15 -13.56 8.28
CA THR A 2 -0.59 -12.82 9.41
C THR A 2 0.90 -12.69 9.18
N LEU A 3 1.40 -11.47 9.13
CA LEU A 3 2.83 -11.18 8.98
C LEU A 3 3.52 -11.28 10.34
N ASN A 4 4.71 -11.89 10.38
CA ASN A 4 5.57 -11.86 11.57
C ASN A 4 6.27 -10.49 11.71
N ALA A 5 6.94 -10.25 12.84
CA ALA A 5 7.56 -8.95 13.13
C ALA A 5 8.60 -8.53 12.08
N ALA A 6 9.43 -9.46 11.59
CA ALA A 6 10.44 -9.17 10.57
C ALA A 6 9.80 -8.89 9.20
N GLU A 7 8.72 -9.60 8.85
CA GLU A 7 7.94 -9.36 7.64
C GLU A 7 7.22 -8.01 7.68
N ARG A 8 6.70 -7.61 8.84
CA ARG A 8 6.06 -6.29 9.04
C ARG A 8 7.07 -5.16 8.82
N LEU A 9 8.22 -5.23 9.50
CA LEU A 9 9.28 -4.25 9.35
C LEU A 9 9.72 -4.10 7.88
N ARG A 10 9.99 -5.22 7.21
CA ARG A 10 10.38 -5.23 5.79
C ARG A 10 9.28 -4.65 4.90
N THR A 11 8.04 -5.02 5.13
CA THR A 11 6.90 -4.51 4.35
C THR A 11 6.74 -3.00 4.55
N GLY A 12 6.97 -2.49 5.77
CA GLY A 12 6.96 -1.05 6.05
C GLY A 12 8.07 -0.30 5.31
N GLU A 13 9.29 -0.85 5.26
CA GLU A 13 10.37 -0.28 4.44
C GLU A 13 10.04 -0.29 2.94
N GLU A 14 9.42 -1.37 2.44
CA GLU A 14 8.95 -1.47 1.06
C GLU A 14 7.86 -0.42 0.76
N PHE A 15 6.96 -0.14 1.71
CA PHE A 15 5.99 0.94 1.59
C PHE A 15 6.65 2.31 1.56
N ALA A 16 7.56 2.60 2.49
CA ALA A 16 8.26 3.89 2.53
C ALA A 16 9.03 4.15 1.23
N ARG A 17 9.71 3.13 0.69
CA ARG A 17 10.41 3.24 -0.60
C ARG A 17 9.46 3.50 -1.77
N ASN A 18 8.36 2.76 -1.86
CA ASN A 18 7.38 2.98 -2.93
C ASN A 18 6.72 4.35 -2.82
N LEU A 19 6.35 4.80 -1.62
CA LEU A 19 5.82 6.15 -1.39
C LEU A 19 6.80 7.23 -1.85
N ALA A 20 8.08 7.11 -1.53
CA ALA A 20 9.10 8.05 -1.99
C ALA A 20 9.19 8.12 -3.54
N LEU A 21 8.99 6.99 -4.24
CA LEU A 21 8.99 6.93 -5.70
C LEU A 21 7.76 7.60 -6.35
N THR A 22 6.63 7.69 -5.63
CA THR A 22 5.43 8.39 -6.14
C THR A 22 5.62 9.92 -6.20
N GLY A 23 6.48 10.47 -5.34
CA GLY A 23 6.57 11.91 -5.11
C GLY A 23 5.33 12.53 -4.45
N LEU A 24 4.37 11.72 -3.97
CA LEU A 24 3.19 12.16 -3.24
C LEU A 24 3.50 12.41 -1.77
N ALA A 25 2.74 13.32 -1.15
CA ALA A 25 2.77 13.45 0.28
C ALA A 25 1.89 12.37 0.93
N PRO A 26 2.18 11.94 2.18
CA PRO A 26 1.35 10.97 2.88
C PRO A 26 -0.12 11.40 2.98
N HIS A 27 -0.42 12.70 3.06
CA HIS A 27 -1.80 13.18 3.14
C HIS A 27 -2.59 12.96 1.84
N ASP A 28 -1.95 13.03 0.67
CA ASP A 28 -2.58 12.74 -0.62
C ASP A 28 -2.99 11.27 -0.70
N VAL A 29 -2.07 10.37 -0.31
CA VAL A 29 -2.34 8.93 -0.26
C VAL A 29 -3.44 8.59 0.75
N ALA A 30 -3.48 9.27 1.90
CA ALA A 30 -4.56 9.10 2.87
C ALA A 30 -5.91 9.56 2.29
N ALA A 31 -5.94 10.70 1.60
CA ALA A 31 -7.15 11.22 0.97
C ALA A 31 -7.67 10.25 -0.11
N ASP A 32 -6.78 9.76 -0.97
CA ASP A 32 -7.12 8.79 -2.01
C ASP A 32 -7.70 7.51 -1.44
N LEU A 33 -7.12 7.00 -0.34
CA LEU A 33 -7.59 5.79 0.31
C LEU A 33 -8.78 6.00 1.25
N ALA A 34 -9.25 7.25 1.42
CA ALA A 34 -10.20 7.65 2.46
C ALA A 34 -9.77 7.17 3.87
N PHE A 35 -8.46 7.24 4.14
CA PHE A 35 -7.87 6.91 5.43
C PHE A 35 -7.73 8.16 6.30
N THR A 36 -7.84 7.98 7.61
CA THR A 36 -7.35 9.01 8.54
C THR A 36 -5.82 8.99 8.56
N PRO A 37 -5.15 10.10 8.91
CA PRO A 37 -3.68 10.13 9.01
C PRO A 37 -3.12 9.05 9.95
N VAL A 38 -3.83 8.78 11.06
CA VAL A 38 -3.46 7.72 12.01
C VAL A 38 -3.55 6.34 11.36
N ARG A 39 -4.64 6.06 10.64
CA ARG A 39 -4.85 4.78 9.94
C ARG A 39 -3.80 4.57 8.84
N LEU A 40 -3.46 5.62 8.07
CA LEU A 40 -2.40 5.53 7.08
C LEU A 40 -1.06 5.22 7.73
N ARG A 41 -0.68 5.93 8.81
CA ARG A 41 0.58 5.66 9.52
C ARG A 41 0.66 4.23 10.03
N GLN A 42 -0.41 3.74 10.68
CA GLN A 42 -0.48 2.35 11.14
C GLN A 42 -0.30 1.34 9.99
N THR A 43 -0.92 1.62 8.84
CA THR A 43 -0.83 0.76 7.65
C THR A 43 0.56 0.81 7.01
N LEU A 44 1.21 1.99 6.99
CA LEU A 44 2.60 2.16 6.54
C LEU A 44 3.58 1.40 7.42
N ASP A 45 3.38 1.42 8.74
CA ASP A 45 4.21 0.70 9.71
C ASP A 45 3.84 -0.80 9.80
N VAL A 46 2.76 -1.21 9.14
CA VAL A 46 2.21 -2.56 9.16
C VAL A 46 2.03 -3.03 10.61
N ASP A 47 1.46 -2.17 11.46
CA ASP A 47 1.23 -2.43 12.88
C ASP A 47 0.35 -3.68 13.05
N SER A 48 0.53 -4.38 14.17
CA SER A 48 -0.32 -5.47 14.67
C SER A 48 -1.82 -5.19 14.55
N ALA A 49 -2.24 -3.94 14.75
CA ALA A 49 -3.62 -3.49 14.66
C ALA A 49 -4.10 -3.15 13.23
N SER A 50 -3.23 -3.20 12.21
CA SER A 50 -3.59 -2.86 10.84
C SER A 50 -4.58 -3.86 10.24
N ASP A 51 -5.61 -3.35 9.57
CA ASP A 51 -6.52 -4.19 8.80
C ASP A 51 -5.78 -4.75 7.56
N PRO A 52 -5.77 -6.08 7.34
CA PRO A 52 -5.20 -6.67 6.13
C PRO A 52 -5.74 -6.08 4.83
N VAL A 53 -7.01 -5.65 4.80
CA VAL A 53 -7.62 -5.00 3.63
C VAL A 53 -6.94 -3.66 3.34
N ASP A 54 -6.65 -2.87 4.38
CA ASP A 54 -5.99 -1.58 4.24
C ASP A 54 -4.56 -1.72 3.74
N VAL A 55 -3.84 -2.73 4.24
CA VAL A 55 -2.48 -3.07 3.78
C VAL A 55 -2.48 -3.39 2.28
N TRP A 56 -3.46 -4.16 1.81
CA TRP A 56 -3.58 -4.48 0.37
C TRP A 56 -4.00 -3.26 -0.47
N GLN A 57 -4.88 -2.40 0.05
CA GLN A 57 -5.28 -1.16 -0.63
C GLN A 57 -4.09 -0.21 -0.77
N LEU A 58 -3.32 0.01 0.30
CA LEU A 58 -2.13 0.84 0.27
C LEU A 58 -1.10 0.31 -0.72
N ARG A 59 -0.86 -1.00 -0.73
CA ARG A 59 0.03 -1.66 -1.68
C ARG A 59 -0.38 -1.40 -3.13
N ASP A 60 -1.65 -1.60 -3.45
CA ASP A 60 -2.14 -1.39 -4.81
C ASP A 60 -2.13 0.09 -5.21
N CYS A 61 -2.43 0.99 -4.28
CA CYS A 61 -2.38 2.44 -4.49
C CYS A 61 -0.95 2.91 -4.79
N LEU A 62 0.03 2.53 -3.96
CA LEU A 62 1.42 2.93 -4.16
C LEU A 62 2.00 2.33 -5.44
N GLN A 63 1.70 1.07 -5.75
CA GLN A 63 2.14 0.45 -6.98
C GLN A 63 1.60 1.20 -8.20
N GLN A 64 0.32 1.58 -8.19
CA GLN A 64 -0.28 2.34 -9.27
C GLN A 64 0.29 3.77 -9.37
N ALA A 65 0.43 4.46 -8.24
CA ALA A 65 0.97 5.81 -8.18
C ALA A 65 2.42 5.89 -8.70
N VAL A 66 3.26 4.89 -8.42
CA VAL A 66 4.63 4.85 -8.96
C VAL A 66 4.61 4.65 -10.48
N LEU A 67 3.74 3.79 -11.00
CA LEU A 67 3.58 3.58 -12.45
C LEU A 67 3.08 4.84 -13.15
N ASP A 68 2.11 5.53 -12.55
CA ASP A 68 1.53 6.75 -13.12
C ASP A 68 2.52 7.94 -13.07
N ALA A 69 3.45 7.93 -12.12
CA ALA A 69 4.61 8.83 -12.11
C ALA A 69 5.70 8.45 -13.13
N GLY A 70 5.52 7.38 -13.91
CA GLY A 70 6.50 6.88 -14.88
C GLY A 70 7.67 6.10 -14.28
N GLY A 71 7.57 5.72 -12.99
CA GLY A 71 8.57 4.96 -12.27
C GLY A 71 8.34 3.45 -12.30
N THR A 72 9.28 2.71 -11.71
CA THR A 72 9.16 1.26 -11.50
C THR A 72 8.98 0.97 -10.00
N PRO A 73 7.86 0.36 -9.58
CA PRO A 73 7.62 0.02 -8.18
C PRO A 73 8.69 -0.93 -7.62
N VAL A 74 9.08 -0.70 -6.36
CA VAL A 74 9.92 -1.66 -5.63
C VAL A 74 9.10 -2.92 -5.36
N PRO A 75 9.60 -4.12 -5.70
CA PRO A 75 8.88 -5.36 -5.50
C PRO A 75 8.63 -5.62 -4.02
N TYR A 76 7.42 -6.07 -3.70
CA TYR A 76 7.06 -6.51 -2.36
C TYR A 76 7.49 -7.96 -2.15
N SER A 77 8.27 -8.22 -1.09
CA SER A 77 8.72 -9.57 -0.76
C SER A 77 7.57 -10.45 -0.26
N VAL A 78 6.70 -9.91 0.60
CA VAL A 78 5.58 -10.67 1.18
C VAL A 78 4.26 -10.36 0.47
N LEU A 79 4.00 -9.08 0.18
CA LEU A 79 2.81 -8.62 -0.55
C LEU A 79 2.94 -8.77 -2.08
N SER A 80 3.48 -9.91 -2.51
CA SER A 80 3.64 -10.27 -3.93
C SER A 80 2.29 -10.45 -4.64
N ASP A 81 2.29 -10.40 -5.97
CA ASP A 81 1.07 -10.66 -6.76
C ASP A 81 0.50 -12.06 -6.51
N ARG A 82 1.37 -13.04 -6.25
CA ARG A 82 0.95 -14.39 -5.85
C ARG A 82 0.22 -14.38 -4.50
N SER A 83 0.73 -13.62 -3.53
CA SER A 83 0.06 -13.42 -2.24
C SER A 83 -1.26 -12.67 -2.39
N ARG A 84 -1.35 -11.72 -3.32
CA ARG A 84 -2.56 -10.96 -3.63
C ARG A 84 -3.67 -11.85 -4.17
N LEU A 85 -3.35 -12.76 -5.09
CA LEU A 85 -4.31 -13.73 -5.62
C LEU A 85 -4.90 -14.61 -4.52
N LYS A 86 -4.06 -15.06 -3.58
CA LYS A 86 -4.54 -15.78 -2.39
C LYS A 86 -5.40 -14.88 -1.52
N ALA A 87 -4.97 -13.65 -1.24
CA ALA A 87 -5.68 -12.71 -0.38
C ALA A 87 -7.11 -12.43 -0.85
N ARG A 88 -7.36 -12.37 -2.17
CA ARG A 88 -8.70 -12.23 -2.75
C ARG A 88 -9.70 -13.33 -2.36
N LEU A 89 -9.20 -14.51 -1.99
CA LEU A 89 -10.04 -15.63 -1.54
C LEU A 89 -10.49 -15.48 -0.08
N TRP A 90 -9.76 -14.69 0.72
CA TRP A 90 -9.99 -14.56 2.16
C TRP A 90 -10.55 -13.19 2.55
N PHE A 91 -10.22 -12.16 1.78
CA PHE A 91 -10.58 -10.78 2.04
C PHE A 91 -11.40 -10.22 0.90
N ARG A 92 -12.45 -9.44 1.23
CA ARG A 92 -13.16 -8.59 0.26
C ARG A 92 -12.28 -7.39 -0.10
N LEU A 93 -11.22 -7.64 -0.87
CA LEU A 93 -10.33 -6.59 -1.36
C LEU A 93 -11.15 -5.58 -2.15
N ARG A 94 -11.06 -4.31 -1.77
CA ARG A 94 -11.62 -3.21 -2.57
C ARG A 94 -10.55 -2.77 -3.55
N GLY A 95 -10.94 -2.44 -4.78
CA GLY A 95 -10.03 -1.77 -5.69
C GLY A 95 -9.64 -0.42 -5.09
N ALA A 96 -8.35 -0.08 -5.14
CA ALA A 96 -7.95 1.30 -4.87
C ALA A 96 -8.73 2.22 -5.84
N PRO A 97 -9.34 3.31 -5.37
CA PRO A 97 -10.01 4.25 -6.24
C PRO A 97 -8.99 4.74 -7.27
N ARG A 98 -9.37 4.64 -8.55
CA ARG A 98 -8.54 5.12 -9.67
C ARG A 98 -8.67 6.64 -9.72
N HIS A 99 -8.03 7.37 -8.80
CA HIS A 99 -7.74 8.76 -9.11
C HIS A 99 -6.65 8.73 -10.17
N ALA A 100 -6.99 9.22 -11.36
CA ALA A 100 -5.99 9.46 -12.38
C ALA A 100 -5.02 10.48 -11.79
N PHE A 101 -3.77 10.09 -11.54
CA PHE A 101 -2.71 10.97 -11.04
C PHE A 101 -2.27 11.97 -12.14
N VAL A 102 -3.23 12.64 -12.75
CA VAL A 102 -2.99 13.73 -13.69
C VAL A 102 -2.63 14.93 -12.82
N ARG A 103 -1.33 15.17 -12.65
CA ARG A 103 -0.86 16.49 -12.24
C ARG A 103 -1.33 17.52 -13.28
N PRO A 104 -1.95 18.65 -12.89
CA PRO A 104 -2.15 19.78 -13.78
C PRO A 104 -0.82 20.42 -14.22
#